data_AF-A0A2E9FG72-F1
#
_entry.id   AF-A0A2E9FG72-F1
#
_cell.length_a   1.000
_cell.length_b   1.000
_cell.length_c   1.000
_cell.angle_alpha   90.00
_cell.angle_beta   90.00
_cell.angle_gamma   90.00
#
_symmetry.space_group_name_H-M   'P 1'
#
loop_
_entity.id
_entity.type
_entity.pdbx_description
1 polymer ?
#
loop_
_entity_poly.entity_id
_entity_poly.type
_entity_poly.pdbx_seq_one_letter_code
_entity_poly.pdbx_strand_id
1 'polypeptide(L)'
;MSIRSFLHWLFPEFATHEIANFIVISGDLDPLPVIYELFSLWGLAQIIFCFVCWIVIYKYKDLIPLMYLLWIIEWSVRVMSPFNLDAYTNGITPAVTGGPFVLGFLIVLFFLSLKRAY
;
A
#
# COMPACT_ATOMS: atom_id res chain seq x y z
N MET A 1 3.52 2.93 -6.80
CA MET A 1 3.43 1.62 -6.13
C MET A 1 4.61 0.73 -6.50
N SER A 2 4.93 0.56 -7.78
CA SER A 2 5.92 -0.44 -8.24
C SER A 2 7.30 -0.37 -7.58
N ILE A 3 8.04 0.74 -7.67
CA ILE A 3 9.41 0.84 -7.11
C ILE A 3 9.41 0.64 -5.59
N ARG A 4 8.49 1.32 -4.89
CA ARG A 4 8.35 1.20 -3.43
C ARG A 4 8.05 -0.23 -2.98
N SER A 5 7.18 -0.95 -3.71
CA SER A 5 6.84 -2.34 -3.36
C SER A 5 8.02 -3.30 -3.58
N PHE A 6 8.85 -3.06 -4.60
CA PHE A 6 10.13 -3.78 -4.75
C PHE A 6 11.10 -3.49 -3.61
N LEU A 7 11.19 -2.23 -3.15
CA LEU A 7 12.00 -1.87 -1.99
C LEU A 7 11.52 -2.57 -0.72
N HIS A 8 10.19 -2.62 -0.48
CA HIS A 8 9.65 -3.38 0.65
C HIS A 8 9.99 -4.87 0.59
N TRP A 9 9.89 -5.50 -0.59
CA TRP A 9 10.17 -6.94 -0.75
C TRP A 9 11.66 -7.28 -0.62
N LEU A 10 12.54 -6.54 -1.31
CA LEU A 10 13.95 -6.90 -1.42
C LEU A 10 14.83 -6.24 -0.35
N PHE A 11 14.38 -5.12 0.21
CA PHE A 11 15.11 -4.32 1.20
C PHE A 11 14.20 -3.92 2.36
N PRO A 12 13.61 -4.89 3.09
CA PRO A 12 12.58 -4.62 4.08
C PRO A 12 13.07 -3.76 5.25
N GLU A 13 14.33 -3.87 5.66
CA GLU A 13 14.93 -3.01 6.69
C GLU A 13 14.91 -1.53 6.27
N PHE A 14 15.49 -1.23 5.11
CA PHE A 14 15.47 0.12 4.53
C PHE A 14 14.04 0.64 4.39
N ALA A 15 13.15 -0.19 3.86
CA ALA A 15 11.77 0.23 3.61
C ALA A 15 10.96 0.45 4.90
N THR A 16 11.28 -0.26 5.99
CA THR A 16 10.64 -0.09 7.30
C THR A 16 11.03 1.25 7.92
N HIS A 17 12.30 1.60 7.89
CA HIS A 17 12.82 2.81 8.54
C HIS A 17 12.72 4.06 7.66
N GLU A 18 13.13 3.98 6.40
CA GLU A 18 13.28 5.16 5.52
C GLU A 18 12.02 5.50 4.72
N ILE A 19 11.13 4.51 4.51
CA ILE A 19 9.89 4.72 3.74
C ILE A 19 8.67 4.77 4.68
N ALA A 20 8.63 3.87 5.66
CA ALA A 20 7.53 3.79 6.61
C ALA A 20 7.79 4.53 7.93
N ASN A 21 8.95 5.16 8.11
CA ASN A 21 9.31 6.00 9.27
C ASN A 21 9.20 5.28 10.62
N PHE A 22 9.35 3.96 10.66
CA PHE A 22 9.38 3.22 11.93
C PHE A 22 10.73 3.41 12.63
N ILE A 23 10.71 3.56 13.95
CA ILE A 23 11.95 3.54 14.75
C ILE A 23 12.47 2.12 14.92
N VAL A 24 13.74 1.99 15.34
CA VAL A 24 14.30 0.72 15.78
C VAL A 24 13.63 0.32 17.10
N ILE A 25 13.05 -0.88 17.15
CA ILE A 25 12.37 -1.42 18.34
C ILE A 25 13.26 -2.51 18.93
N SER A 26 13.56 -2.43 20.22
CA SER A 26 14.37 -3.43 20.95
C SER A 26 13.53 -4.19 21.98
N GLY A 27 13.89 -5.45 22.20
CA GLY A 27 13.25 -6.35 23.17
C GLY A 27 14.21 -7.47 23.58
N ASP A 28 13.80 -8.31 24.54
CA ASP A 28 14.59 -9.45 25.02
C ASP A 28 14.90 -10.46 23.89
N LEU A 29 13.90 -10.71 23.04
CA LEU A 29 14.10 -11.24 21.69
C LEU A 29 13.96 -10.07 20.71
N ASP A 30 14.89 -9.96 19.77
CA ASP A 30 14.85 -8.92 18.74
C ASP A 30 13.58 -9.09 17.86
N PRO A 31 12.64 -8.12 17.88
CA PRO A 31 11.41 -8.21 17.11
C PRO A 31 11.58 -7.87 15.63
N LEU A 32 12.67 -7.18 15.26
CA LEU A 32 12.85 -6.61 13.92
C LEU A 32 12.89 -7.63 12.80
N PRO A 33 13.53 -8.82 12.93
CA PRO A 33 13.52 -9.82 11.86
C PRO A 33 12.11 -10.22 11.44
N VAL A 34 11.19 -10.41 12.38
CA VAL A 34 9.79 -10.76 12.10
C VAL A 34 9.07 -9.60 11.43
N ILE A 35 9.30 -8.37 11.90
CA ILE A 35 8.70 -7.17 11.31
C ILE A 35 9.17 -7.00 9.87
N TYR A 36 10.47 -7.14 9.59
CA TYR A 36 11.03 -7.04 8.26
C TYR A 36 10.43 -8.09 7.31
N GLU A 37 10.26 -9.33 7.76
CA GLU A 37 9.58 -10.35 6.95
C GLU A 37 8.12 -9.99 6.64
N LEU A 38 7.37 -9.44 7.59
CA LEU A 38 6.00 -8.97 7.35
C LEU A 38 5.97 -7.81 6.34
N PHE A 39 6.90 -6.87 6.43
CA PHE A 39 7.05 -5.78 5.46
C PHE A 39 7.46 -6.30 4.07
N SER A 40 8.31 -7.33 4.02
CA SER A 40 8.72 -8.00 2.79
C SER A 40 7.54 -8.68 2.08
N LEU A 41 6.76 -9.48 2.82
CA LEU A 41 5.56 -10.13 2.32
C LEU A 41 4.51 -9.11 1.88
N TRP A 42 4.37 -8.00 2.62
CA TRP A 42 3.49 -6.91 2.22
C TRP A 42 3.92 -6.28 0.89
N GLY A 43 5.21 -6.02 0.70
CA GLY A 43 5.76 -5.55 -0.58
C GLY A 43 5.49 -6.53 -1.74
N LEU A 44 5.70 -7.82 -1.52
CA LEU A 44 5.44 -8.87 -2.50
C LEU A 44 3.95 -8.94 -2.88
N ALA A 45 3.04 -8.87 -1.90
CA ALA A 45 1.60 -8.86 -2.16
C ALA A 45 1.20 -7.68 -3.07
N GLN A 46 1.81 -6.50 -2.88
CA GLN A 46 1.57 -5.34 -3.74
C GLN A 46 2.10 -5.54 -5.17
N ILE A 47 3.25 -6.20 -5.34
CA ILE A 47 3.80 -6.52 -6.68
C ILE A 47 2.86 -7.48 -7.42
N ILE A 48 2.40 -8.54 -6.75
CA ILE A 48 1.45 -9.51 -7.31
C ILE A 48 0.16 -8.79 -7.74
N PHE A 49 -0.40 -7.95 -6.86
CA PHE A 49 -1.61 -7.20 -7.18
C PHE A 49 -1.41 -6.20 -8.32
N CYS A 50 -0.26 -5.53 -8.38
CA CYS A 50 0.10 -4.65 -9.49
C CYS A 50 0.16 -5.42 -10.81
N PHE A 51 0.75 -6.63 -10.81
CA PHE A 51 0.80 -7.50 -11.98
C PHE A 51 -0.61 -7.91 -12.45
N VAL A 52 -1.51 -8.25 -11.52
CA VAL A 52 -2.92 -8.52 -11.84
C VAL A 52 -3.59 -7.31 -12.47
N CYS A 53 -3.36 -6.10 -11.94
CA CYS A 53 -3.90 -4.87 -12.52
C CYS A 53 -3.43 -4.65 -13.97
N TRP A 54 -2.16 -4.94 -14.28
CA TRP A 54 -1.63 -4.88 -15.64
C TRP A 54 -2.33 -5.86 -16.58
N ILE A 55 -2.55 -7.11 -16.14
CA ILE A 55 -3.30 -8.10 -16.92
C ILE A 55 -4.73 -7.61 -17.19
N VAL A 56 -5.40 -7.04 -16.20
CA VAL A 56 -6.76 -6.50 -16.33
C VAL A 56 -6.80 -5.35 -17.35
N ILE A 57 -5.88 -4.39 -17.25
CA ILE A 57 -5.79 -3.27 -18.20
C ILE A 57 -5.58 -3.76 -19.64
N TYR A 58 -4.73 -4.78 -19.82
CA TYR A 58 -4.39 -5.29 -21.15
C TYR A 58 -5.49 -6.16 -21.76
N LYS A 59 -6.03 -7.11 -20.98
CA LYS A 59 -6.90 -8.19 -21.50
C LYS A 59 -8.34 -8.15 -20.99
N TYR A 60 -8.58 -7.80 -19.72
CA TYR A 60 -9.88 -7.93 -19.08
C TYR A 60 -10.46 -6.56 -18.69
N LYS A 61 -10.60 -5.67 -19.66
CA LYS A 61 -10.95 -4.25 -19.44
C LYS A 61 -12.27 -4.04 -18.69
N ASP A 62 -13.19 -5.00 -18.77
CA ASP A 62 -14.46 -4.97 -18.04
C ASP A 62 -14.29 -5.11 -16.52
N LEU A 63 -13.14 -5.62 -16.05
CA LEU A 63 -12.79 -5.73 -14.63
C LEU A 63 -12.13 -4.46 -14.07
N ILE A 64 -11.89 -3.43 -14.89
CA ILE A 64 -11.27 -2.16 -14.44
C ILE A 64 -12.06 -1.50 -13.29
N PRO A 65 -13.41 -1.40 -13.33
CA PRO A 65 -14.16 -0.84 -12.21
C PRO A 65 -13.97 -1.63 -10.91
N LEU A 66 -13.92 -2.98 -11.00
CA LEU A 66 -13.64 -3.83 -9.85
C LEU A 66 -12.24 -3.55 -9.28
N MET A 67 -11.23 -3.36 -10.13
CA MET A 67 -9.89 -2.99 -9.65
C MET A 67 -9.93 -1.68 -8.86
N TYR A 68 -10.57 -0.64 -9.39
CA TYR A 68 -10.71 0.62 -8.66
C TYR A 68 -11.43 0.46 -7.32
N LEU A 69 -12.48 -0.38 -7.25
CA LEU A 69 -13.16 -0.67 -5.99
C LEU A 69 -12.24 -1.30 -4.95
N LEU A 70 -11.43 -2.30 -5.34
CA LEU A 70 -10.45 -2.93 -4.45
C LEU A 70 -9.42 -1.92 -3.94
N TRP A 71 -8.93 -1.03 -4.82
CA TRP A 71 -8.02 0.05 -4.44
C TRP A 71 -8.68 1.05 -3.47
N ILE A 72 -9.94 1.44 -3.71
CA ILE A 72 -10.67 2.34 -2.82
C ILE A 72 -10.79 1.71 -1.42
N ILE A 73 -11.11 0.42 -1.32
CA ILE A 73 -11.22 -0.27 -0.03
C ILE A 73 -9.87 -0.26 0.70
N GLU A 74 -8.78 -0.65 0.05
CA GLU A 74 -7.44 -0.67 0.69
C GLU A 74 -7.02 0.72 1.18
N TRP A 75 -7.18 1.74 0.34
CA TRP A 75 -6.81 3.11 0.72
C TRP A 75 -7.74 3.71 1.77
N SER A 76 -9.02 3.35 1.79
CA SER A 76 -9.95 3.78 2.83
C SER A 76 -9.50 3.25 4.20
N VAL A 77 -9.18 1.95 4.28
CA VAL A 77 -8.68 1.34 5.53
C VAL A 77 -7.37 1.99 5.97
N ARG A 78 -6.48 2.31 5.03
CA ARG A 78 -5.19 2.97 5.32
C ARG A 78 -5.37 4.39 5.89
N VAL A 79 -6.29 5.17 5.33
CA VAL A 79 -6.60 6.53 5.81
C VAL A 79 -7.34 6.49 7.16
N MET A 80 -8.17 5.47 7.38
CA MET A 80 -8.97 5.31 8.60
C MET A 80 -8.30 4.45 9.68
N SER A 81 -7.00 4.18 9.58
CA SER A 81 -6.31 3.27 10.50
C SER A 81 -6.61 3.66 11.97
N PRO A 82 -7.22 2.77 12.78
CA PRO A 82 -7.59 3.08 14.15
C PRO A 82 -6.38 3.03 15.11
N PHE A 83 -5.22 2.57 14.62
CA PHE A 83 -4.04 2.35 15.44
C PHE A 83 -3.20 3.63 15.55
N ASN A 84 -3.02 4.12 16.77
CA ASN A 84 -2.02 5.15 17.06
C ASN A 84 -0.64 4.48 17.14
N LEU A 85 0.26 4.84 16.23
CA LEU A 85 1.64 4.34 16.16
C LEU A 85 2.66 5.45 16.36
N ASP A 86 2.27 6.59 16.93
CA ASP A 86 3.12 7.78 17.08
C ASP A 86 4.37 7.45 17.91
N ALA A 87 4.24 6.60 18.93
CA ALA A 87 5.36 6.15 19.75
C ALA A 87 6.39 5.27 19.00
N TYR A 88 6.01 4.73 17.83
CA TYR A 88 6.82 3.80 17.04
C TYR A 88 7.30 4.42 15.73
N THR A 89 7.05 5.71 15.51
CA THR A 89 7.42 6.41 14.28
C THR A 89 8.17 7.71 14.56
N ASN A 90 9.15 8.04 13.73
CA ASN A 90 9.95 9.27 13.85
C ASN A 90 9.52 10.38 12.86
N GLY A 91 8.44 10.13 12.12
CA GLY A 91 7.92 11.05 11.11
C GLY A 91 6.55 10.59 10.62
N ILE A 92 5.79 11.52 10.04
CA ILE A 92 4.48 11.19 9.49
C ILE A 92 4.66 10.23 8.33
N THR A 93 4.03 9.06 8.38
CA THR A 93 4.14 8.10 7.28
C THR A 93 3.54 8.70 6.00
N PRO A 94 4.19 8.55 4.83
CA PRO A 94 3.71 9.12 3.57
C PRO A 94 2.30 8.65 3.19
N ALA A 95 1.90 7.48 3.69
CA ALA A 95 0.57 6.92 3.53
C ALA A 95 -0.54 7.77 4.17
N VAL A 96 -0.26 8.44 5.30
CA VAL A 96 -1.23 9.27 6.03
C VAL A 96 -1.43 10.61 5.34
N THR A 97 -0.35 11.26 4.91
CA THR A 97 -0.43 12.56 4.22
C THR A 97 -0.93 12.43 2.78
N GLY A 98 -0.42 11.45 2.02
CA GLY A 98 -0.79 11.24 0.63
C GLY A 98 -2.10 10.47 0.43
N GLY A 99 -2.52 9.69 1.44
CA GLY A 99 -3.65 8.77 1.33
C GLY A 99 -4.99 9.41 0.94
N PRO A 100 -5.42 10.51 1.57
CA PRO A 100 -6.66 11.18 1.22
C PRO A 100 -6.71 11.65 -0.25
N PHE A 101 -5.58 12.13 -0.78
CA PHE A 101 -5.48 12.57 -2.18
C PHE A 101 -5.58 11.39 -3.15
N VAL A 102 -4.88 10.29 -2.85
CA VAL A 102 -4.94 9.06 -3.65
C VAL A 102 -6.36 8.49 -3.64
N LEU A 103 -7.01 8.45 -2.48
CA LEU A 103 -8.38 7.97 -2.35
C LEU A 103 -9.36 8.82 -3.18
N GLY A 104 -9.28 10.14 -3.08
CA GLY A 104 -10.10 11.06 -3.88
C GLY A 104 -9.91 10.84 -5.39
N PHE A 105 -8.67 10.69 -5.83
CA PHE A 105 -8.34 10.41 -7.22
C PHE A 105 -8.91 9.06 -7.69
N LEU A 106 -8.80 8.00 -6.87
CA LEU A 106 -9.35 6.68 -7.17
C LEU A 106 -10.88 6.69 -7.30
N ILE A 107 -11.57 7.45 -6.44
CA ILE A 107 -13.04 7.60 -6.51
C ILE A 107 -13.46 8.25 -7.83
N VAL A 108 -12.77 9.30 -8.26
CA VAL A 108 -13.04 9.94 -9.55
C VAL A 108 -12.82 8.95 -10.70
N LEU A 109 -11.70 8.23 -10.70
CA LEU A 109 -11.39 7.23 -11.74
C LEU A 109 -12.39 6.07 -11.75
N PHE A 110 -12.89 5.63 -10.59
CA PHE A 110 -13.93 4.62 -10.48
C PHE A 110 -15.18 5.04 -11.23
N PHE A 111 -15.72 6.24 -10.96
CA PHE A 111 -16.93 6.71 -11.65
C PHE A 111 -16.71 6.92 -13.16
N LEU A 112 -15.51 7.35 -13.56
CA LEU A 112 -15.16 7.43 -14.99
C LEU A 112 -15.10 6.04 -15.65
N SER A 113 -14.61 5.03 -14.93
CA SER A 113 -14.55 3.65 -15.44
C SER A 113 -15.93 3.04 -15.68
N LEU A 114 -16.93 3.42 -14.88
CA LEU A 114 -18.32 2.97 -15.05
C LEU A 114 -18.97 3.56 -16.31
N LYS A 115 -18.67 4.81 -16.66
CA LYS A 115 -19.23 5.47 -17.86
C LYS A 115 -18.80 4.83 -19.17
N ARG A 116 -17.71 4.04 -19.16
CA ARG A 116 -17.22 3.33 -20.34
C ARG A 116 -17.85 1.94 -20.51
N ALA A 117 -18.45 1.40 -19.45
CA ALA A 117 -19.02 0.06 -19.41
C ALA A 117 -20.49 0.01 -19.90
N TYR A 118 -21.07 1.16 -20.25
CA TYR A 118 -22.39 1.34 -20.85
C TYR A 118 -22.25 2.05 -22.20
#